data_AF-A0A379VNB6-F1
#
_entry.id   AF-A0A379VNB6-F1
#
_cell.length_a   1.000
_cell.length_b   1.000
_cell.length_c   1.000
_cell.angle_alpha   90.00
_cell.angle_beta   90.00
_cell.angle_gamma   90.00
#
_symmetry.space_group_name_H-M   'P 1'
#
loop_
_entity.id
_entity.type
_entity.pdbx_description
1 polymer ?
#
loop_
_entity_poly.entity_id
_entity_poly.type
_entity_poly.pdbx_seq_one_letter_code
_entity_poly.pdbx_strand_id
1 'polypeptide(L)'
;MDEAWLKQAGIGFSAAPGCNAIAVVEYVFSALLMLAERDGFSLRDRTIGIVGVGNVGSRLQTRLEALGIRTLLCDPPRAARGTRVIFVRWMSWCRKRMS
;
A
#
# COMPACT_ATOMS: atom_id res chain seq x y z
N MET A 1 -15.27 1.87 16.50
CA MET A 1 -16.13 2.99 16.94
C MET A 1 -17.43 2.87 16.17
N ASP A 2 -18.57 2.96 16.84
CA ASP A 2 -19.87 2.81 16.16
C ASP A 2 -20.34 4.16 15.63
N GLU A 3 -19.97 4.43 14.39
CA GLU A 3 -20.31 5.68 13.71
C GLU A 3 -21.82 5.81 13.45
N ALA A 4 -22.53 4.69 13.31
CA ALA A 4 -23.97 4.68 13.07
C ALA A 4 -24.72 5.15 14.32
N TRP A 5 -24.33 4.63 15.49
CA TRP A 5 -24.92 5.04 16.76
C TRP A 5 -24.59 6.50 17.11
N LEU A 6 -23.34 6.93 16.93
CA LEU A 6 -22.95 8.33 17.20
C LEU A 6 -23.75 9.31 16.35
N LYS A 7 -23.96 8.96 15.07
CA LYS A 7 -24.81 9.74 14.17
C LYS A 7 -26.27 9.76 14.64
N GLN A 8 -26.80 8.63 15.12
CA GLN A 8 -28.16 8.55 15.65
C GLN A 8 -28.34 9.38 16.94
N ALA A 9 -27.32 9.41 17.79
CA ALA A 9 -27.30 10.19 19.03
C ALA A 9 -26.98 11.68 18.83
N GLY A 10 -26.74 12.13 17.60
CA GLY A 10 -26.37 13.53 17.30
C GLY A 10 -24.96 13.92 17.78
N ILE A 11 -24.08 12.95 18.02
CA ILE A 11 -22.72 13.17 18.51
C ILE A 11 -21.78 13.31 17.30
N GLY A 12 -21.11 14.46 17.21
CA GLY A 12 -20.09 14.69 16.19
C GLY A 12 -18.90 13.73 16.35
N PHE A 13 -18.53 13.05 15.26
CA PHE A 13 -17.35 12.19 15.20
C PHE A 13 -16.40 12.67 14.10
N SER A 14 -15.10 12.66 14.41
CA SER A 14 -14.04 12.93 13.45
C SER A 14 -12.92 11.92 13.62
N ALA A 15 -12.43 11.40 12.50
CA ALA A 15 -11.25 10.57 12.45
C ALA A 15 -10.07 11.38 11.87
N ALA A 16 -8.84 10.90 12.09
CA ALA A 16 -7.65 11.41 11.41
C ALA A 16 -7.06 10.33 10.46
N PRO A 17 -7.73 10.00 9.34
CA PRO A 17 -7.28 8.92 8.47
C PRO A 17 -5.86 9.18 7.93
N GLY A 18 -4.96 8.24 8.18
CA GLY A 18 -3.58 8.31 7.69
C GLY A 18 -2.64 9.19 8.52
N CYS A 19 -3.03 9.61 9.72
CA CYS A 19 -2.16 10.34 10.65
C CYS A 19 -0.82 9.62 10.92
N ASN A 20 -0.81 8.29 10.91
CA ASN A 20 0.37 7.45 11.11
C ASN A 20 0.94 6.89 9.80
N ALA A 21 0.40 7.28 8.64
CA ALA A 21 0.74 6.61 7.40
C ALA A 21 2.21 6.80 7.00
N ILE A 22 2.79 7.97 7.29
CA ILE A 22 4.20 8.25 7.01
C ILE A 22 5.12 7.35 7.84
N ALA A 23 4.83 7.18 9.14
CA ALA A 23 5.62 6.33 10.01
C ALA A 23 5.67 4.87 9.51
N VAL A 24 4.53 4.33 9.05
CA VAL A 24 4.49 2.97 8.49
C VAL A 24 5.27 2.89 7.18
N VAL A 25 5.18 3.91 6.32
CA VAL A 25 5.95 3.96 5.06
C VAL A 25 7.45 3.94 5.34
N GLU A 26 7.91 4.74 6.30
CA GLU A 26 9.33 4.81 6.67
C GLU A 26 9.83 3.51 7.28
N TYR A 27 9.05 2.88 8.14
CA TYR A 27 9.34 1.55 8.66
C TYR A 27 9.54 0.52 7.54
N VAL A 28 8.63 0.48 6.56
CA VAL A 28 8.74 -0.45 5.41
C VAL A 28 10.00 -0.16 4.58
N PHE A 29 10.32 1.12 4.35
CA PHE A 29 11.54 1.51 3.65
C PHE A 29 12.80 1.05 4.39
N SER A 30 12.87 1.26 5.70
CA SER A 30 14.01 0.83 6.52
C SER A 30 14.20 -0.69 6.43
N ALA A 31 13.12 -1.47 6.52
CA ALA A 31 13.19 -2.92 6.40
C ALA A 31 13.66 -3.37 5.00
N LEU A 32 13.16 -2.75 3.93
CA LEU A 32 13.57 -3.05 2.55
C LEU A 32 15.03 -2.72 2.29
N LEU A 33 15.51 -1.57 2.78
CA LEU A 33 16.91 -1.17 2.65
C LEU A 33 17.84 -2.10 3.43
N MET A 34 17.46 -2.49 4.65
CA MET A 34 18.21 -3.45 5.44
C MET A 34 18.31 -4.82 4.75
N LEU A 35 17.22 -5.30 4.15
CA LEU A 35 17.23 -6.55 3.37
C LEU A 35 18.09 -6.44 2.11
N ALA A 36 17.99 -5.32 1.39
CA ALA A 36 18.78 -5.06 0.19
C ALA A 36 20.28 -5.06 0.48
N GLU A 37 20.69 -4.43 1.58
CA GLU A 37 22.07 -4.42 2.06
C GLU A 37 22.52 -5.82 2.48
N ARG A 38 21.74 -6.50 3.33
CA ARG A 38 22.08 -7.83 3.85
C ARG A 38 22.22 -8.88 2.75
N ASP A 39 21.31 -8.88 1.79
CA ASP A 39 21.23 -9.91 0.75
C ASP A 39 21.88 -9.45 -0.57
N GLY A 40 22.49 -8.28 -0.61
CA GLY A 40 23.30 -7.78 -1.73
C GLY A 40 22.52 -7.53 -3.02
N PHE A 41 21.30 -6.98 -2.94
CA PHE A 41 20.49 -6.66 -4.13
C PHE A 41 20.09 -5.20 -4.20
N SER A 42 19.88 -4.69 -5.42
CA SER A 42 19.27 -3.37 -5.63
C SER A 42 17.74 -3.46 -5.61
N LEU A 43 17.09 -2.55 -4.89
CA LEU A 43 15.62 -2.44 -4.89
C LEU A 43 15.06 -2.11 -6.27
N ARG A 44 15.84 -1.45 -7.14
CA ARG A 44 15.43 -1.12 -8.52
C ARG A 44 15.29 -2.36 -9.40
N ASP A 45 16.00 -3.44 -9.06
CA ASP A 45 15.94 -4.72 -9.78
C ASP A 45 14.83 -5.64 -9.24
N ARG A 46 13.97 -5.10 -8.35
CA ARG A 46 12.86 -5.83 -7.73
C ARG A 46 11.53 -5.22 -8.13
N THR A 47 10.51 -6.06 -8.13
CA THR A 47 9.12 -5.64 -8.24
C THR A 47 8.45 -5.78 -6.89
N ILE A 48 7.92 -4.66 -6.36
CA ILE A 48 7.25 -4.60 -5.06
C ILE A 48 5.74 -4.68 -5.26
N GLY A 49 5.11 -5.69 -4.66
CA GLY A 49 3.66 -5.82 -4.62
C GLY A 49 3.08 -5.07 -3.41
N ILE A 50 2.08 -4.22 -3.63
CA ILE A 50 1.36 -3.49 -2.58
C ILE A 50 -0.09 -3.97 -2.55
N VAL A 51 -0.50 -4.54 -1.43
CA VAL A 51 -1.87 -5.00 -1.17
C VAL A 51 -2.58 -4.02 -0.28
N GLY A 52 -3.69 -3.46 -0.75
CA GLY A 52 -4.36 -2.34 -0.13
C GLY A 52 -3.66 -1.02 -0.48
N VAL A 53 -4.32 -0.18 -1.29
CA VAL A 53 -3.80 1.11 -1.74
C VAL A 53 -4.63 2.23 -1.12
N GLY A 54 -4.80 2.16 0.20
CA GLY A 54 -5.38 3.22 1.04
C GLY A 54 -4.33 4.24 1.46
N ASN A 55 -4.49 4.83 2.65
CA ASN A 55 -3.59 5.89 3.13
C ASN A 55 -2.10 5.52 3.14
N VAL A 56 -1.75 4.31 3.57
CA VAL A 56 -0.36 3.86 3.63
C VAL A 56 0.14 3.43 2.25
N GLY A 57 -0.57 2.49 1.62
CA GLY A 57 -0.12 1.88 0.36
C GLY A 57 0.06 2.87 -0.78
N SER A 58 -0.78 3.91 -0.90
CA SER A 58 -0.61 4.95 -1.92
C SER A 58 0.64 5.80 -1.68
N ARG A 59 0.93 6.15 -0.42
CA ARG A 59 2.14 6.92 -0.07
C ARG A 59 3.42 6.11 -0.29
N LEU A 60 3.37 4.81 0.04
CA LEU A 60 4.46 3.88 -0.27
C LEU A 60 4.69 3.78 -1.78
N GLN A 61 3.63 3.57 -2.56
CA GLN A 61 3.67 3.53 -4.02
C GLN A 61 4.37 4.78 -4.58
N THR A 62 3.91 5.98 -4.22
CA THR A 62 4.47 7.24 -4.73
C THR A 62 5.97 7.36 -4.47
N ARG A 63 6.44 7.00 -3.27
CA ARG A 63 7.87 7.05 -2.94
C ARG A 63 8.68 6.01 -3.71
N LEU A 64 8.16 4.79 -3.88
CA LEU A 64 8.83 3.74 -4.66
C LEU A 64 8.93 4.11 -6.15
N GLU A 65 7.87 4.64 -6.73
CA GLU A 65 7.84 5.11 -8.13
C GLU A 65 8.82 6.27 -8.34
N ALA A 66 8.91 7.21 -7.41
CA ALA A 66 9.88 8.31 -7.47
C ALA A 66 11.34 7.82 -7.46
N LEU A 67 11.60 6.64 -6.87
CA LEU A 67 12.92 6.00 -6.86
C LEU A 67 13.18 5.12 -8.10
N GLY A 68 12.21 5.02 -9.01
CA GLY A 68 12.26 4.17 -10.20
C GLY A 68 12.02 2.69 -9.91
N ILE A 69 11.43 2.35 -8.76
CA ILE A 69 11.16 0.97 -8.36
C ILE A 69 9.81 0.54 -8.95
N ARG A 70 9.78 -0.61 -9.61
CA ARG A 70 8.56 -1.16 -10.21
C ARG A 70 7.60 -1.62 -9.12
N THR A 71 6.36 -1.15 -9.17
CA THR A 71 5.29 -1.55 -8.24
C THR A 71 4.19 -2.32 -8.96
N LEU A 72 3.54 -3.24 -8.24
CA LEU A 72 2.30 -3.89 -8.65
C LEU A 72 1.27 -3.70 -7.55
N LEU A 73 0.05 -3.31 -7.92
CA LEU A 73 -0.96 -2.88 -6.98
C LEU A 73 -2.10 -3.91 -6.92
N CYS A 74 -2.64 -4.14 -5.73
CA CYS A 74 -3.80 -5.02 -5.50
C CYS A 74 -4.77 -4.40 -4.49
N ASP A 75 -5.91 -3.87 -4.93
CA ASP A 75 -6.98 -3.31 -4.08
C ASP A 75 -8.34 -3.52 -4.76
N PRO A 76 -8.95 -4.70 -4.58
CA PRO A 76 -10.23 -5.04 -5.20
C PRO A 76 -11.37 -4.05 -4.87
N PRO A 77 -11.53 -3.58 -3.61
CA PRO A 77 -12.53 -2.56 -3.29
C PRO A 77 -12.33 -1.26 -4.08
N ARG A 78 -11.07 -0.78 -4.21
CA ARG A 78 -10.77 0.44 -4.96
C ARG A 78 -10.95 0.26 -6.48
N ALA A 79 -10.64 -0.93 -7.00
CA ALA A 79 -10.88 -1.29 -8.40
C ALA A 79 -12.39 -1.34 -8.72
N ALA A 80 -13.19 -1.95 -7.86
CA ALA A 80 -14.65 -2.03 -8.02
C ALA A 80 -15.33 -0.64 -8.03
N ARG A 81 -14.73 0.36 -7.36
CA ARG A 81 -15.17 1.77 -7.39
C ARG A 81 -14.75 2.54 -8.65
N GLY A 82 -14.21 1.87 -9.68
CA GLY A 82 -13.89 2.48 -10.98
C GLY A 82 -12.55 3.21 -11.04
N THR A 83 -11.65 3.01 -10.06
CA THR A 83 -10.33 3.65 -10.09
C THR A 83 -9.47 3.04 -11.21
N ARG A 84 -9.05 3.85 -12.18
CA ARG A 84 -8.12 3.47 -13.27
C ARG A 84 -6.70 3.31 -12.74
N VAL A 85 -6.43 2.20 -12.08
CA VAL A 85 -5.08 1.76 -11.72
C VAL A 85 -4.93 0.32 -12.19
N ILE A 86 -3.77 -0.03 -12.76
CA ILE A 86 -3.50 -1.41 -13.20
C ILE A 86 -3.38 -2.28 -11.95
N PHE A 87 -4.49 -2.88 -11.56
CA PHE A 87 -4.54 -3.84 -10.47
C PHE A 87 -4.22 -5.23 -10.98
N VAL A 88 -3.21 -5.87 -10.40
CA VAL A 88 -2.96 -7.28 -10.66
C VAL A 88 -3.85 -8.08 -9.74
N ARG A 89 -4.61 -9.02 -10.31
CA ARG A 89 -5.38 -9.98 -9.52
C ARG A 89 -4.42 -10.78 -8.62
N TRP A 90 -4.64 -10.74 -7.31
CA TRP A 90 -3.77 -11.33 -6.29
C TRP A 90 -3.29 -12.75 -6.65
N MET A 91 -4.23 -13.64 -6.98
CA MET A 91 -3.93 -15.02 -7.38
C MET A 91 -3.12 -15.15 -8.68
N SER A 92 -3.23 -14.17 -9.58
CA SER A 92 -2.43 -14.12 -10.81
C SER A 92 -1.02 -13.60 -10.52
N TRP A 93 -0.86 -12.71 -9.53
CA TRP A 93 0.44 -12.23 -9.08
C TRP A 93 1.26 -13.32 -8.40
N CYS A 94 0.69 -14.05 -7.43
CA CYS A 94 1.38 -15.17 -6.78
C CYS A 94 1.82 -16.23 -7.80
N ARG A 95 1.00 -16.52 -8.81
CA ARG A 95 1.34 -17.48 -9.88
C ARG A 95 2.50 -17.02 -10.76
N LYS A 96 2.57 -15.74 -11.14
CA LYS A 96 3.67 -15.19 -11.96
C LYS A 96 5.03 -15.17 -11.25
N ARG A 97 5.08 -15.44 -9.94
CA ARG A 97 6.32 -15.45 -9.13
C ARG A 97 6.88 -16.84 -8.86
N MET A 98 6.14 -17.90 -9.19
CA MET A 98 6.54 -19.31 -9.00
C MET A 98 6.99 -19.98 -10.30
N SER A 99 7.15 -19.20 -11.38
CA SER A 99 7.65 -19.61 -12.70
C SER A 99 8.85 -18.74 -13.06
#